data_AF-A0A955H7K3-F1
#
_entry.id   AF-A0A955H7K3-F1
#
_cell.length_a   1.000
_cell.length_b   1.000
_cell.length_c   1.000
_cell.angle_alpha   90.00
_cell.angle_beta   90.00
_cell.angle_gamma   90.00
#
_symmetry.space_group_name_H-M   'P 1'
#
loop_
_entity.id
_entity.type
_entity.pdbx_description
1 polymer ?
#
loop_
_entity_poly.entity_id
_entity_poly.type
_entity_poly.pdbx_seq_one_letter_code
_entity_poly.pdbx_strand_id
1 'polypeptide(L)'
;WPIGGVDLGENTSITSTDDPLGEGEVARIRMTLLVNNATFPESTESFKLQYGKRDGPSCAAISIWTDVGAPGSGEVWRGYDGTPADGDEVPSTLISIADIAASYEESNNSAVNPNVADPGDDVEFDWTIEHNGATQRTDYCFRMVKSDGAELQTYNNYPTLRTTGYTPVSNNWRWFGDEVSETPSASLASENVAPVDVVQGDIVKLRVGVKEVENASGANVKFALQYSEYSDFSQAVYTLTATSSCVGSSTWCYADGAGVDNAVISTTTISGVDACTLGVGNGCGMHNESANVGASPHAQPANSEMEFEFTLQHVAARANAVYYFRLYDITNDDPVVASSTYPS
;
A
#
# COMPACT_ATOMS: atom_id res chain seq x y z
N TRP A 1 -2.61 -5.52 13.51
CA TRP A 1 -1.62 -4.50 13.12
C TRP A 1 -0.39 -4.50 14.04
N PRO A 2 0.82 -4.69 13.51
CA PRO A 2 1.29 -6.02 13.09
C PRO A 2 1.48 -6.96 14.30
N ILE A 3 1.46 -8.26 14.05
CA ILE A 3 1.84 -9.26 15.06
C ILE A 3 3.38 -9.24 15.15
N GLY A 4 3.94 -8.67 16.23
CA GLY A 4 5.36 -8.82 16.60
C GLY A 4 6.30 -7.65 16.31
N GLY A 5 5.79 -6.45 15.99
CA GLY A 5 6.57 -5.20 15.96
C GLY A 5 6.62 -4.49 17.32
N VAL A 6 7.58 -3.58 17.53
CA VAL A 6 7.60 -2.68 18.69
C VAL A 6 6.37 -1.77 18.60
N ASP A 7 5.56 -1.71 19.66
CA ASP A 7 4.41 -0.80 19.71
C ASP A 7 4.87 0.65 19.48
N LEU A 8 4.10 1.39 18.67
CA LEU A 8 4.27 2.83 18.59
C LEU A 8 3.94 3.45 19.96
N GLY A 9 4.62 4.55 20.31
CA GLY A 9 4.32 5.27 21.54
C GLY A 9 2.89 5.81 21.56
N GLU A 10 2.32 5.98 22.76
CA GLU A 10 0.98 6.59 22.92
C GLU A 10 0.87 7.92 22.17
N ASN A 11 -0.30 8.17 21.58
CA ASN A 11 -0.60 9.37 20.77
C ASN A 11 0.32 9.55 19.54
N THR A 12 0.99 8.49 19.09
CA THR A 12 1.78 8.50 17.84
C THR A 12 0.93 7.95 16.70
N SER A 13 0.96 8.64 15.55
CA SER A 13 0.28 8.17 14.35
C SER A 13 0.98 6.96 13.75
N ILE A 14 0.22 6.00 13.24
CA ILE A 14 0.74 5.05 12.24
C ILE A 14 0.97 5.84 10.95
N THR A 15 2.19 5.87 10.44
CA THR A 15 2.60 6.57 9.22
C THR A 15 3.00 5.57 8.13
N SER A 16 3.43 6.06 6.96
CA SER A 16 3.87 5.20 5.85
C SER A 16 5.13 4.37 6.15
N THR A 17 5.89 4.71 7.20
CA THR A 17 7.06 3.93 7.62
C THR A 17 6.73 2.85 8.64
N ASP A 18 5.49 2.81 9.11
CA ASP A 18 5.03 1.94 10.19
C ASP A 18 4.15 0.80 9.67
N ASP A 19 4.36 0.43 8.40
CA ASP A 19 3.69 -0.64 7.64
C ASP A 19 2.21 -0.41 7.26
N PRO A 20 1.61 0.79 7.34
CA PRO A 20 0.17 1.05 7.58
C PRO A 20 -0.94 0.07 7.08
N LEU A 21 -2.12 0.10 7.70
CA LEU A 21 -3.22 -0.85 7.41
C LEU A 21 -3.59 -1.02 5.93
N GLY A 22 -3.48 -2.28 5.46
CA GLY A 22 -4.01 -2.88 4.23
C GLY A 22 -5.53 -2.95 4.16
N GLU A 23 -6.08 -3.15 2.95
CA GLU A 23 -7.52 -3.33 2.78
C GLU A 23 -7.96 -4.72 3.30
N GLY A 24 -8.94 -4.73 4.20
CA GLY A 24 -9.43 -5.92 4.92
C GLY A 24 -8.71 -6.15 6.25
N GLU A 25 -7.74 -5.32 6.60
CA GLU A 25 -7.03 -5.45 7.87
C GLU A 25 -7.77 -4.80 9.05
N VAL A 26 -7.50 -5.35 10.23
CA VAL A 26 -8.16 -4.99 11.49
C VAL A 26 -7.15 -4.40 12.48
N ALA A 27 -7.56 -3.35 13.17
CA ALA A 27 -6.84 -2.75 14.28
C ALA A 27 -7.78 -2.46 15.46
N ARG A 28 -7.18 -2.29 16.64
CA ARG A 28 -7.87 -1.85 17.85
C ARG A 28 -7.42 -0.44 18.20
N ILE A 29 -8.37 0.45 18.46
CA ILE A 29 -8.14 1.80 18.94
C ILE A 29 -8.52 1.84 20.41
N ARG A 30 -7.51 1.92 21.27
CA ARG A 30 -7.72 2.29 22.67
C ARG A 30 -7.69 3.80 22.80
N MET A 31 -8.66 4.36 23.52
CA MET A 31 -8.75 5.80 23.78
C MET A 31 -9.37 6.07 25.14
N THR A 32 -8.97 7.19 25.77
CA THR A 32 -9.53 7.61 27.05
C THR A 32 -10.55 8.74 26.91
N LEU A 33 -11.50 8.76 27.83
CA LEU A 33 -12.44 9.84 28.09
C LEU A 33 -12.20 10.40 29.48
N LEU A 34 -11.76 11.66 29.55
CA LEU A 34 -11.63 12.37 30.82
C LEU A 34 -13.00 12.80 31.35
N VAL A 35 -13.34 12.35 32.55
CA VAL A 35 -14.51 12.81 33.30
C VAL A 35 -14.15 14.12 34.03
N ASN A 36 -14.76 15.25 33.67
CA ASN A 36 -14.31 16.57 34.19
C ASN A 36 -15.31 17.27 35.12
N ASN A 37 -16.63 17.13 34.89
CA ASN A 37 -17.63 18.01 35.55
C ASN A 37 -18.45 17.31 36.65
N ALA A 38 -18.89 16.09 36.39
CA ALA A 38 -19.72 15.32 37.31
C ALA A 38 -19.39 13.84 37.17
N THR A 39 -19.61 13.08 38.24
CA THR A 39 -19.49 11.62 38.24
C THR A 39 -20.23 11.05 37.03
N PHE A 40 -19.54 10.17 36.31
CA PHE A 40 -20.06 9.35 35.23
C PHE A 40 -20.55 8.02 35.83
N PRO A 41 -21.86 7.85 36.07
CA PRO A 41 -22.36 6.66 36.75
C PRO A 41 -22.33 5.45 35.80
N GLU A 42 -22.21 4.26 36.39
CA GLU A 42 -22.39 3.01 35.68
C GLU A 42 -23.72 2.99 34.90
N SER A 43 -23.73 2.31 33.75
CA SER A 43 -24.94 2.02 32.96
C SER A 43 -25.74 3.24 32.48
N THR A 44 -25.13 4.42 32.33
CA THR A 44 -25.85 5.66 31.96
C THR A 44 -25.64 6.14 30.54
N GLU A 45 -24.40 6.19 30.07
CA GLU A 45 -24.05 6.76 28.76
C GLU A 45 -23.36 5.71 27.90
N SER A 46 -23.61 5.82 26.59
CA SER A 46 -22.88 5.12 25.54
C SER A 46 -22.44 6.11 24.48
N PHE A 47 -21.47 5.69 23.67
CA PHE A 47 -20.74 6.53 22.74
C PHE A 47 -20.74 5.95 21.33
N LYS A 48 -20.27 6.75 20.39
CA LYS A 48 -19.99 6.34 19.02
C LYS A 48 -18.56 6.68 18.65
N LEU A 49 -17.95 5.81 17.86
CA LEU A 49 -16.73 6.13 17.14
C LEU A 49 -17.07 6.76 15.78
N GLN A 50 -16.44 7.89 15.49
CA GLN A 50 -16.49 8.55 14.19
C GLN A 50 -15.10 8.59 13.57
N TYR A 51 -15.05 8.64 12.24
CA TYR A 51 -13.84 8.86 11.47
C TYR A 51 -13.97 10.06 10.54
N GLY A 52 -12.83 10.61 10.14
CA GLY A 52 -12.75 11.70 9.17
C GLY A 52 -11.45 11.64 8.40
N LYS A 53 -11.52 11.92 7.10
CA LYS A 53 -10.34 12.04 6.25
C LYS A 53 -9.56 13.31 6.61
N ARG A 54 -8.26 13.20 6.86
CA ARG A 54 -7.42 14.35 7.18
C ARG A 54 -6.91 15.02 5.91
N ASP A 55 -7.75 15.84 5.30
CA ASP A 55 -7.38 16.64 4.11
C ASP A 55 -6.70 17.99 4.46
N GLY A 56 -6.65 18.34 5.75
CA GLY A 56 -6.07 19.58 6.27
C GLY A 56 -4.86 19.36 7.19
N PRO A 57 -4.33 20.42 7.83
CA PRO A 57 -3.11 20.33 8.65
C PRO A 57 -3.32 19.59 9.98
N SER A 58 -4.56 19.33 10.40
CA SER A 58 -4.86 18.69 11.68
C SER A 58 -6.23 17.99 11.66
N CYS A 59 -6.43 17.04 12.57
CA CYS A 59 -7.73 16.36 12.75
C CYS A 59 -8.83 17.32 13.21
N ALA A 60 -8.49 18.33 14.02
CA ALA A 60 -9.45 19.33 14.50
C ALA A 60 -10.01 20.21 13.36
N ALA A 61 -9.35 20.25 12.20
CA ALA A 61 -9.81 20.99 11.02
C ALA A 61 -10.75 20.18 10.11
N ILE A 62 -11.03 18.92 10.43
CA ILE A 62 -11.94 18.07 9.66
C ILE A 62 -13.37 18.60 9.80
N SER A 63 -13.99 18.88 8.65
CA SER A 63 -15.34 19.46 8.57
C SER A 63 -16.46 18.42 8.48
N ILE A 64 -16.14 17.18 8.11
CA ILE A 64 -17.10 16.08 7.95
C ILE A 64 -16.58 14.87 8.72
N TRP A 65 -17.37 14.44 9.70
CA TRP A 65 -17.16 13.23 10.48
C TRP A 65 -18.28 12.25 10.18
N THR A 66 -17.92 10.99 9.99
CA THR A 66 -18.85 9.91 9.67
C THR A 66 -18.78 8.86 10.78
N ASP A 67 -19.94 8.31 11.18
CA ASP A 67 -19.99 7.20 12.13
C ASP A 67 -19.28 5.97 11.53
N VAL A 68 -18.47 5.28 12.34
CA VAL A 68 -17.95 3.95 11.97
C VAL A 68 -19.13 3.00 11.79
N GLY A 69 -19.12 2.24 10.69
CA GLY A 69 -20.19 1.30 10.37
C GLY A 69 -20.23 0.08 11.28
N ALA A 70 -21.33 -0.66 11.27
CA ALA A 70 -21.43 -1.94 11.97
C ALA A 70 -20.57 -3.03 11.30
N PRO A 71 -20.20 -4.11 12.02
CA PRO A 71 -19.57 -5.28 11.43
C PRO A 71 -20.31 -5.81 10.20
N GLY A 72 -19.55 -6.11 9.13
CA GLY A 72 -20.10 -6.59 7.86
C GLY A 72 -20.87 -5.54 7.03
N SER A 73 -20.93 -4.28 7.48
CA SER A 73 -21.53 -3.19 6.68
C SER A 73 -20.66 -2.80 5.48
N GLY A 74 -21.22 -2.00 4.55
CA GLY A 74 -20.51 -1.47 3.39
C GLY A 74 -19.73 -0.17 3.65
N GLU A 75 -19.66 0.29 4.90
CA GLU A 75 -18.90 1.50 5.26
C GLU A 75 -17.40 1.27 5.11
N VAL A 76 -16.67 2.32 4.72
CA VAL A 76 -15.22 2.22 4.44
C VAL A 76 -14.36 2.04 5.69
N TRP A 77 -14.87 2.52 6.82
CA TRP A 77 -14.41 2.16 8.15
C TRP A 77 -15.59 1.56 8.90
N ARG A 78 -15.43 0.33 9.34
CA ARG A 78 -16.48 -0.43 10.03
C ARG A 78 -15.91 -1.15 11.23
N GLY A 79 -16.80 -1.55 12.13
CA GLY A 79 -16.52 -2.49 13.20
C GLY A 79 -16.14 -3.88 12.70
N TYR A 80 -15.61 -4.73 13.58
CA TYR A 80 -15.24 -6.10 13.25
C TYR A 80 -15.53 -7.06 14.41
N ASP A 81 -16.22 -8.16 14.11
CA ASP A 81 -16.57 -9.21 15.08
C ASP A 81 -15.31 -10.01 15.50
N GLY A 82 -15.04 -10.08 16.78
CA GLY A 82 -13.78 -10.54 17.36
C GLY A 82 -13.94 -11.11 18.78
N THR A 83 -12.85 -11.04 19.55
CA THR A 83 -12.80 -11.48 20.94
C THR A 83 -12.04 -10.45 21.80
N PRO A 84 -12.52 -10.03 22.98
CA PRO A 84 -13.79 -10.39 23.66
C PRO A 84 -15.07 -10.05 22.87
N ALA A 85 -16.26 -10.36 23.38
CA ALA A 85 -17.49 -10.02 22.66
C ALA A 85 -17.81 -8.52 22.77
N ASP A 86 -18.52 -7.99 21.77
CA ASP A 86 -19.02 -6.60 21.79
C ASP A 86 -19.72 -6.24 23.12
N GLY A 87 -19.26 -5.15 23.74
CA GLY A 87 -19.73 -4.65 25.02
C GLY A 87 -19.12 -5.30 26.28
N ASP A 88 -18.25 -6.30 26.14
CA ASP A 88 -17.55 -6.89 27.30
C ASP A 88 -16.66 -5.84 27.99
N GLU A 89 -16.61 -5.86 29.32
CA GLU A 89 -15.69 -5.02 30.08
C GLU A 89 -14.22 -5.36 29.76
N VAL A 90 -13.40 -4.34 29.52
CA VAL A 90 -11.97 -4.52 29.27
C VAL A 90 -11.28 -4.93 30.58
N PRO A 91 -10.50 -6.02 30.61
CA PRO A 91 -9.96 -6.55 31.87
C PRO A 91 -8.85 -5.70 32.50
N SER A 92 -8.24 -4.79 31.73
CA SER A 92 -7.19 -3.88 32.18
C SER A 92 -7.05 -2.67 31.25
N THR A 93 -6.67 -1.54 31.82
CA THR A 93 -6.20 -0.36 31.07
C THR A 93 -4.80 -0.61 30.50
N LEU A 94 -4.51 0.01 29.36
CA LEU A 94 -3.18 -0.04 28.71
C LEU A 94 -2.62 1.36 28.47
N ILE A 95 -3.47 2.38 28.37
CA ILE A 95 -3.02 3.76 28.22
C ILE A 95 -2.52 4.27 29.57
N SER A 96 -1.35 4.90 29.59
CA SER A 96 -0.62 5.27 30.80
C SER A 96 -1.38 6.21 31.74
N ILE A 97 -2.32 7.00 31.21
CA ILE A 97 -3.14 7.93 31.99
C ILE A 97 -4.49 7.32 32.43
N ALA A 98 -4.87 6.14 31.93
CA ALA A 98 -6.20 5.60 32.20
C ALA A 98 -6.32 5.04 33.63
N ASP A 99 -7.38 5.48 34.31
CA ASP A 99 -7.69 5.08 35.69
C ASP A 99 -8.74 3.97 35.72
N ILE A 100 -9.72 4.02 34.81
CA ILE A 100 -10.89 3.15 34.79
C ILE A 100 -11.01 2.46 33.43
N ALA A 101 -11.25 1.15 33.44
CA ALA A 101 -11.59 0.41 32.23
C ALA A 101 -13.09 0.55 31.92
N ALA A 102 -13.44 0.81 30.66
CA ALA A 102 -14.79 0.68 30.16
C ALA A 102 -14.93 -0.65 29.38
N SER A 103 -15.50 -0.59 28.19
CA SER A 103 -15.88 -1.74 27.40
C SER A 103 -15.11 -1.84 26.09
N TYR A 104 -15.05 -3.07 25.60
CA TYR A 104 -14.57 -3.43 24.28
C TYR A 104 -15.73 -3.34 23.29
N GLU A 105 -15.52 -2.69 22.16
CA GLU A 105 -16.56 -2.32 21.22
C GLU A 105 -16.21 -2.75 19.80
N GLU A 106 -17.14 -3.45 19.18
CA GLU A 106 -17.09 -3.91 17.80
C GLU A 106 -18.06 -3.14 16.93
N SER A 107 -18.96 -2.35 17.52
CA SER A 107 -19.98 -1.63 16.77
C SER A 107 -20.38 -0.31 17.42
N ASN A 108 -20.99 0.57 16.63
CA ASN A 108 -21.71 1.71 17.16
C ASN A 108 -23.16 1.31 17.47
N ASN A 109 -23.73 1.68 18.62
CA ASN A 109 -23.10 2.43 19.72
C ASN A 109 -22.36 1.47 20.67
N SER A 110 -21.45 2.03 21.49
CA SER A 110 -20.81 1.30 22.57
C SER A 110 -21.84 0.69 23.54
N ALA A 111 -21.43 -0.32 24.30
CA ALA A 111 -22.12 -0.64 25.54
C ALA A 111 -22.16 0.57 26.48
N VAL A 112 -23.12 0.55 27.41
CA VAL A 112 -23.14 1.54 28.48
C VAL A 112 -21.97 1.27 29.42
N ASN A 113 -21.33 2.34 29.89
CA ASN A 113 -20.12 2.23 30.70
C ASN A 113 -20.31 1.31 31.93
N PRO A 114 -19.47 0.27 32.11
CA PRO A 114 -19.67 -0.74 33.17
C PRO A 114 -19.30 -0.25 34.57
N ASN A 115 -18.39 0.72 34.68
CA ASN A 115 -17.83 1.17 35.95
C ASN A 115 -18.18 2.62 36.24
N VAL A 116 -18.33 2.99 37.51
CA VAL A 116 -18.41 4.41 37.88
C VAL A 116 -17.05 5.10 37.68
N ALA A 117 -17.06 6.34 37.20
CA ALA A 117 -15.87 7.19 37.12
C ALA A 117 -16.19 8.58 37.70
N ASP A 118 -15.29 9.12 38.52
CA ASP A 118 -15.43 10.40 39.17
C ASP A 118 -14.70 11.52 38.42
N PRO A 119 -15.00 12.81 38.72
CA PRO A 119 -14.26 13.91 38.12
C PRO A 119 -12.75 13.81 38.38
N GLY A 120 -11.98 13.74 37.30
CA GLY A 120 -10.53 13.53 37.30
C GLY A 120 -10.11 12.20 36.65
N ASP A 121 -11.01 11.22 36.58
CA ASP A 121 -10.68 9.89 36.05
C ASP A 121 -10.66 9.88 34.51
N ASP A 122 -9.69 9.18 33.95
CA ASP A 122 -9.61 8.84 32.53
C ASP A 122 -10.16 7.42 32.28
N VAL A 123 -11.25 7.33 31.52
CA VAL A 123 -11.97 6.08 31.24
C VAL A 123 -11.55 5.51 29.87
N GLU A 124 -10.95 4.33 29.83
CA GLU A 124 -10.42 3.70 28.61
C GLU A 124 -11.45 2.80 27.90
N PHE A 125 -11.74 3.13 26.64
CA PHE A 125 -12.53 2.31 25.70
C PHE A 125 -11.61 1.63 24.68
N ASP A 126 -12.03 0.47 24.19
CA ASP A 126 -11.27 -0.31 23.21
C ASP A 126 -12.14 -0.65 21.99
N TRP A 127 -11.89 0.00 20.87
CA TRP A 127 -12.69 -0.13 19.65
C TRP A 127 -11.99 -0.98 18.60
N THR A 128 -12.63 -2.04 18.11
CA THR A 128 -12.13 -2.82 16.97
C THR A 128 -12.67 -2.26 15.66
N ILE A 129 -11.77 -1.92 14.73
CA ILE A 129 -12.10 -1.39 13.42
C ILE A 129 -11.43 -2.18 12.30
N GLU A 130 -12.10 -2.24 11.15
CA GLU A 130 -11.60 -2.81 9.90
C GLU A 130 -11.52 -1.72 8.83
N HIS A 131 -10.40 -1.74 8.10
CA HIS A 131 -10.22 -0.95 6.89
C HIS A 131 -10.92 -1.63 5.71
N ASN A 132 -12.11 -1.17 5.33
CA ASN A 132 -12.97 -1.80 4.33
C ASN A 132 -13.11 -0.92 3.06
N GLY A 133 -11.98 -0.58 2.44
CA GLY A 133 -11.96 0.22 1.21
C GLY A 133 -11.98 1.73 1.47
N ALA A 134 -11.35 2.19 2.56
CA ALA A 134 -11.06 3.60 2.72
C ALA A 134 -10.06 4.06 1.65
N THR A 135 -9.96 5.37 1.43
CA THR A 135 -9.07 5.88 0.38
C THR A 135 -7.65 5.43 0.68
N GLN A 136 -6.99 4.82 -0.30
CA GLN A 136 -5.62 4.34 -0.17
C GLN A 136 -4.65 5.48 0.14
N ARG A 137 -3.52 5.18 0.81
CA ARG A 137 -2.42 6.13 1.07
C ARG A 137 -2.89 7.43 1.72
N THR A 138 -3.86 7.36 2.62
CA THR A 138 -4.57 8.51 3.17
C THR A 138 -4.57 8.47 4.69
N ASP A 139 -4.39 9.64 5.30
CA ASP A 139 -4.47 9.77 6.76
C ASP A 139 -5.93 9.95 7.20
N TYR A 140 -6.32 9.17 8.20
CA TYR A 140 -7.62 9.24 8.85
C TYR A 140 -7.46 9.59 10.33
N CYS A 141 -8.41 10.36 10.83
CA CYS A 141 -8.54 10.65 12.25
C CYS A 141 -9.82 10.02 12.78
N PHE A 142 -9.80 9.61 14.04
CA PHE A 142 -10.95 9.09 14.75
C PHE A 142 -11.29 9.97 15.94
N ARG A 143 -12.56 9.98 16.34
CA ARG A 143 -13.02 10.67 17.55
C ARG A 143 -14.23 9.94 18.14
N MET A 144 -14.40 10.05 19.45
CA MET A 144 -15.59 9.56 20.13
C MET A 144 -16.62 10.68 20.29
N VAL A 145 -17.89 10.39 20.04
CA VAL A 145 -19.02 11.30 20.30
C VAL A 145 -20.04 10.58 21.19
N LYS A 146 -20.99 11.31 21.76
CA LYS A 146 -22.11 10.68 22.47
C LYS A 146 -22.97 9.85 21.53
N SER A 147 -23.70 8.88 22.07
CA SER A 147 -24.61 8.03 21.29
C SER A 147 -25.67 8.77 20.48
N ASP A 148 -26.05 10.00 20.88
CA ASP A 148 -26.96 10.88 20.15
C ASP A 148 -26.27 11.71 19.04
N GLY A 149 -24.95 11.56 18.88
CA GLY A 149 -24.12 12.29 17.93
C GLY A 149 -23.61 13.63 18.45
N ALA A 150 -23.94 14.02 19.69
CA ALA A 150 -23.40 15.24 20.28
C ALA A 150 -21.90 15.13 20.52
N GLU A 151 -21.16 16.17 20.14
CA GLU A 151 -19.71 16.22 20.35
C GLU A 151 -19.36 16.30 21.83
N LEU A 152 -18.25 15.67 22.20
CA LEU A 152 -17.60 15.94 23.48
C LEU A 152 -17.09 17.39 23.52
N GLN A 153 -16.94 17.92 24.73
CA GLN A 153 -16.57 19.33 24.92
C GLN A 153 -15.19 19.66 24.33
N THR A 154 -14.25 18.73 24.35
CA THR A 154 -12.87 18.92 23.86
C THR A 154 -12.27 17.58 23.45
N TYR A 155 -11.37 17.63 22.47
CA TYR A 155 -10.55 16.50 22.04
C TYR A 155 -9.07 16.90 22.17
N ASN A 156 -8.38 16.32 23.15
CA ASN A 156 -6.95 16.61 23.38
C ASN A 156 -6.07 15.90 22.35
N ASN A 157 -6.44 14.67 22.00
CA ASN A 157 -5.80 13.85 20.99
C ASN A 157 -6.88 13.23 20.09
N TYR A 158 -6.49 12.95 18.86
CA TYR A 158 -7.28 12.15 17.93
C TYR A 158 -6.42 10.94 17.58
N PRO A 159 -6.93 9.70 17.72
CA PRO A 159 -6.27 8.56 17.12
C PRO A 159 -6.13 8.79 15.61
N THR A 160 -4.94 8.55 15.09
CA THR A 160 -4.64 8.72 13.68
C THR A 160 -3.91 7.52 13.13
N LEU A 161 -4.31 7.11 11.94
CA LEU A 161 -3.59 6.12 11.16
C LEU A 161 -3.59 6.54 9.69
N ARG A 162 -2.60 6.04 8.97
CA ARG A 162 -2.55 6.06 7.52
C ARG A 162 -3.02 4.72 6.98
N THR A 163 -3.75 4.72 5.88
CA THR A 163 -3.99 3.50 5.08
C THR A 163 -2.79 3.25 4.17
N THR A 164 -2.44 2.00 3.92
CA THR A 164 -1.57 1.67 2.79
C THR A 164 -2.38 1.76 1.48
N GLY A 165 -1.80 1.33 0.37
CA GLY A 165 -2.48 1.25 -0.91
C GLY A 165 -1.81 0.26 -1.82
N TYR A 166 -2.07 0.41 -3.11
CA TYR A 166 -1.41 -0.36 -4.16
C TYR A 166 0.10 -0.40 -3.91
N THR A 167 0.57 -1.61 -3.63
CA THR A 167 1.97 -1.89 -3.27
C THR A 167 2.48 -2.97 -4.22
N PRO A 168 3.10 -2.57 -5.34
CA PRO A 168 3.69 -3.50 -6.28
C PRO A 168 5.00 -4.07 -5.74
N VAL A 169 5.21 -5.36 -5.95
CA VAL A 169 6.46 -6.08 -5.68
C VAL A 169 6.87 -6.82 -6.94
N SER A 170 8.10 -6.62 -7.40
CA SER A 170 8.68 -7.38 -8.51
C SER A 170 9.01 -8.79 -8.03
N ASN A 171 8.55 -9.82 -8.73
CA ASN A 171 8.67 -11.20 -8.30
C ASN A 171 9.63 -12.02 -9.19
N ASN A 172 9.18 -12.43 -10.37
CA ASN A 172 9.98 -13.16 -11.35
C ASN A 172 10.38 -12.26 -12.53
N TRP A 173 11.49 -12.57 -13.18
CA TRP A 173 11.94 -11.84 -14.36
C TRP A 173 12.74 -12.70 -15.33
N ARG A 174 12.75 -12.30 -16.60
CA ARG A 174 13.54 -12.98 -17.64
C ARG A 174 13.91 -12.06 -18.79
N TRP A 175 15.10 -12.28 -19.33
CA TRP A 175 15.61 -11.60 -20.52
C TRP A 175 15.47 -12.45 -21.79
N PHE A 176 15.11 -11.79 -22.89
CA PHE A 176 14.93 -12.38 -24.20
C PHE A 176 15.68 -11.58 -25.28
N GLY A 177 16.19 -12.30 -26.28
CA GLY A 177 16.96 -11.74 -27.40
C GLY A 177 16.20 -11.71 -28.73
N ASP A 178 14.88 -11.94 -28.71
CA ASP A 178 14.00 -11.83 -29.88
C ASP A 178 13.05 -10.63 -29.75
N GLU A 179 13.62 -9.43 -29.78
CA GLU A 179 12.95 -8.13 -29.62
C GLU A 179 11.84 -7.86 -30.65
N VAL A 180 11.94 -8.48 -31.83
CA VAL A 180 10.92 -8.40 -32.88
C VAL A 180 9.75 -9.39 -32.70
N SER A 181 9.72 -10.14 -31.59
CA SER A 181 8.58 -10.98 -31.19
C SER A 181 7.76 -10.35 -30.06
N GLU A 182 6.44 -10.26 -30.21
CA GLU A 182 5.53 -9.77 -29.16
C GLU A 182 5.44 -10.76 -27.98
N THR A 183 5.52 -12.05 -28.29
CA THR A 183 5.60 -13.16 -27.34
C THR A 183 6.99 -13.77 -27.46
N PRO A 184 7.99 -13.21 -26.76
CA PRO A 184 9.37 -13.65 -26.90
C PRO A 184 9.55 -15.10 -26.41
N SER A 185 10.47 -15.81 -27.06
CA SER A 185 10.75 -17.23 -26.83
C SER A 185 12.25 -17.55 -26.79
N ALA A 186 13.09 -16.65 -27.33
CA ALA A 186 14.54 -16.79 -27.33
C ALA A 186 15.14 -16.23 -26.02
N SER A 187 15.01 -16.99 -24.94
CA SER A 187 15.54 -16.58 -23.65
C SER A 187 17.08 -16.49 -23.65
N LEU A 188 17.63 -15.41 -23.14
CA LEU A 188 19.08 -15.22 -22.99
C LEU A 188 19.65 -15.97 -21.76
N ALA A 189 18.80 -16.23 -20.77
CA ALA A 189 19.11 -17.00 -19.58
C ALA A 189 17.84 -17.69 -19.02
N SER A 190 18.04 -18.53 -18.00
CA SER A 190 16.94 -19.03 -17.17
C SER A 190 16.22 -17.87 -16.46
N GLU A 191 14.97 -18.11 -16.05
CA GLU A 191 14.22 -17.15 -15.23
C GLU A 191 14.98 -16.84 -13.93
N ASN A 192 15.00 -15.57 -13.52
CA ASN A 192 15.74 -15.04 -12.37
C ASN A 192 17.27 -15.25 -12.44
N VAL A 193 17.83 -15.38 -13.64
CA VAL A 193 19.27 -15.50 -13.88
C VAL A 193 19.74 -14.44 -14.87
N ALA A 194 20.82 -13.74 -14.52
CA ALA A 194 21.41 -12.72 -15.37
C ALA A 194 22.02 -13.36 -16.63
N PRO A 195 21.76 -12.85 -17.84
CA PRO A 195 22.45 -13.27 -19.04
C PRO A 195 23.91 -12.82 -19.00
N VAL A 196 24.74 -13.48 -19.81
CA VAL A 196 26.12 -13.09 -20.05
C VAL A 196 26.29 -12.73 -21.52
N ASP A 197 27.38 -12.02 -21.85
CA ASP A 197 27.74 -11.65 -23.22
C ASP A 197 26.69 -10.79 -23.97
N VAL A 198 25.98 -9.91 -23.25
CA VAL A 198 25.13 -8.87 -23.87
C VAL A 198 26.04 -7.82 -24.51
N VAL A 199 26.11 -7.80 -25.84
CA VAL A 199 27.07 -6.96 -26.58
C VAL A 199 26.51 -5.57 -26.83
N GLN A 200 27.42 -4.62 -27.07
CA GLN A 200 27.04 -3.25 -27.40
C GLN A 200 26.19 -3.23 -28.68
N GLY A 201 25.04 -2.58 -28.62
CA GLY A 201 24.08 -2.46 -29.70
C GLY A 201 22.92 -3.46 -29.59
N ASP A 202 23.03 -4.50 -28.76
CA ASP A 202 21.95 -5.47 -28.56
C ASP A 202 20.68 -4.77 -28.05
N ILE A 203 19.56 -5.16 -28.64
CA ILE A 203 18.23 -4.82 -28.15
C ILE A 203 17.67 -6.08 -27.51
N VAL A 204 17.23 -5.96 -26.26
CA VAL A 204 16.75 -7.06 -25.45
C VAL A 204 15.38 -6.72 -24.85
N LYS A 205 14.59 -7.76 -24.60
CA LYS A 205 13.31 -7.66 -23.89
C LYS A 205 13.47 -8.17 -22.48
N LEU A 206 13.04 -7.38 -21.52
CA LEU A 206 12.85 -7.76 -20.13
C LEU A 206 11.37 -8.02 -19.88
N ARG A 207 11.02 -9.21 -19.39
CA ARG A 207 9.69 -9.50 -18.84
C ARG A 207 9.80 -9.56 -17.33
N VAL A 208 8.93 -8.85 -16.61
CA VAL A 208 8.93 -8.77 -15.13
C VAL A 208 7.52 -9.04 -14.61
N GLY A 209 7.40 -9.96 -13.68
CA GLY A 209 6.19 -10.22 -12.91
C GLY A 209 6.09 -9.23 -11.76
N VAL A 210 4.94 -8.58 -11.62
CA VAL A 210 4.66 -7.58 -10.60
C VAL A 210 3.41 -7.99 -9.84
N LYS A 211 3.58 -8.29 -8.57
CA LYS A 211 2.50 -8.70 -7.66
C LYS A 211 2.03 -7.52 -6.83
N GLU A 212 0.71 -7.39 -6.69
CA GLU A 212 0.08 -6.52 -5.70
C GLU A 212 -0.10 -7.29 -4.39
N VAL A 213 0.33 -6.73 -3.25
CA VAL A 213 0.44 -7.46 -1.97
C VAL A 213 -0.45 -6.96 -0.83
N GLU A 214 -1.13 -5.82 -1.00
CA GLU A 214 -1.95 -5.16 0.03
C GLU A 214 -3.45 -5.27 -0.23
N ASN A 215 -3.86 -6.16 -1.15
CA ASN A 215 -5.25 -6.30 -1.58
C ASN A 215 -5.84 -4.98 -2.10
N ALA A 216 -5.00 -4.11 -2.66
CA ALA A 216 -5.36 -2.77 -3.09
C ALA A 216 -5.15 -2.61 -4.59
N SER A 217 -6.23 -2.43 -5.36
CA SER A 217 -6.10 -2.26 -6.81
C SER A 217 -5.31 -1.01 -7.18
N GLY A 218 -4.38 -1.13 -8.12
CA GLY A 218 -3.62 -0.02 -8.67
C GLY A 218 -4.33 0.59 -9.87
N ALA A 219 -4.68 1.87 -9.80
CA ALA A 219 -5.24 2.61 -10.92
C ALA A 219 -4.15 3.37 -11.68
N ASN A 220 -4.23 3.37 -13.01
CA ASN A 220 -3.28 4.05 -13.90
C ASN A 220 -1.81 3.65 -13.66
N VAL A 221 -1.56 2.36 -13.44
CA VAL A 221 -0.23 1.84 -13.13
C VAL A 221 0.70 2.06 -14.31
N LYS A 222 1.81 2.77 -14.07
CA LYS A 222 2.89 2.98 -15.05
C LYS A 222 4.25 2.86 -14.38
N PHE A 223 5.10 2.03 -14.96
CA PHE A 223 6.45 1.81 -14.48
C PHE A 223 7.49 2.40 -15.43
N ALA A 224 8.46 3.13 -14.88
CA ALA A 224 9.74 3.38 -15.52
C ALA A 224 10.73 2.28 -15.13
N LEU A 225 11.80 2.12 -15.90
CA LEU A 225 12.92 1.26 -15.55
C LEU A 225 14.09 2.12 -15.03
N GLN A 226 14.59 1.80 -13.85
CA GLN A 226 15.82 2.35 -13.30
C GLN A 226 16.91 1.28 -13.32
N TYR A 227 18.17 1.70 -13.37
CA TYR A 227 19.32 0.80 -13.30
C TYR A 227 20.42 1.32 -12.37
N SER A 228 21.23 0.41 -11.85
CA SER A 228 22.42 0.69 -11.04
C SER A 228 23.44 -0.44 -11.17
N GLU A 229 24.73 -0.17 -10.92
CA GLU A 229 25.75 -1.22 -10.73
C GLU A 229 25.69 -1.83 -9.32
N TYR A 230 24.82 -1.32 -8.44
CA TYR A 230 24.63 -1.78 -7.06
C TYR A 230 23.26 -2.46 -6.93
N SER A 231 23.26 -3.71 -6.49
CA SER A 231 22.05 -4.54 -6.38
C SER A 231 21.00 -4.01 -5.41
N ASP A 232 21.40 -3.17 -4.46
CA ASP A 232 20.53 -2.54 -3.47
C ASP A 232 20.04 -1.15 -3.89
N PHE A 233 20.47 -0.65 -5.05
CA PHE A 233 20.16 0.69 -5.53
C PHE A 233 20.53 1.80 -4.52
N SER A 234 21.53 1.57 -3.66
CA SER A 234 21.98 2.53 -2.65
C SER A 234 22.65 3.77 -3.26
N GLN A 235 23.18 3.65 -4.48
CA GLN A 235 23.90 4.71 -5.16
C GLN A 235 23.89 4.51 -6.68
N ALA A 236 24.25 5.57 -7.40
CA ALA A 236 24.35 5.57 -8.87
C ALA A 236 23.09 5.00 -9.55
N VAL A 237 21.92 5.43 -9.09
CA VAL A 237 20.62 5.04 -9.64
C VAL A 237 20.28 5.99 -10.79
N TYR A 238 20.04 5.43 -11.96
CA TYR A 238 19.70 6.19 -13.16
C TYR A 238 18.39 5.66 -13.75
N THR A 239 17.55 6.56 -14.25
CA THR A 239 16.40 6.17 -15.08
C THR A 239 16.87 5.83 -16.49
N LEU A 240 16.26 4.82 -17.10
CA LEU A 240 16.55 4.39 -18.47
C LEU A 240 16.34 5.56 -19.46
N THR A 241 17.29 5.75 -20.37
CA THR A 241 17.26 6.90 -21.28
C THR A 241 16.14 6.75 -22.32
N ALA A 242 15.36 7.79 -22.58
CA ALA A 242 14.32 7.74 -23.60
C ALA A 242 14.90 7.57 -25.01
N THR A 243 14.22 6.82 -25.88
CA THR A 243 14.61 6.59 -27.29
C THR A 243 14.89 7.90 -28.04
N SER A 244 14.10 8.95 -27.79
CA SER A 244 14.24 10.29 -28.40
C SER A 244 15.47 11.09 -27.94
N SER A 245 16.10 10.69 -26.85
CA SER A 245 17.27 11.35 -26.25
C SER A 245 18.47 10.40 -26.12
N CYS A 246 18.35 9.19 -26.66
CA CYS A 246 19.40 8.20 -26.65
C CYS A 246 20.55 8.65 -27.54
N VAL A 247 21.76 8.70 -26.98
CA VAL A 247 22.98 9.10 -27.68
C VAL A 247 24.08 8.06 -27.42
N GLY A 248 25.17 8.09 -28.19
CA GLY A 248 26.25 7.09 -28.08
C GLY A 248 26.99 7.05 -26.73
N SER A 249 26.75 8.01 -25.82
CA SER A 249 27.25 7.99 -24.44
C SER A 249 26.22 7.54 -23.40
N SER A 250 24.98 7.25 -23.81
CA SER A 250 23.97 6.67 -22.92
C SER A 250 24.38 5.25 -22.54
N THR A 251 24.22 4.86 -21.28
CA THR A 251 24.54 3.49 -20.83
C THR A 251 23.49 2.51 -21.37
N TRP A 252 22.24 2.76 -21.03
CA TRP A 252 21.06 2.00 -21.44
C TRP A 252 19.96 2.94 -21.91
N CYS A 253 19.26 2.54 -22.97
CA CYS A 253 18.13 3.28 -23.52
C CYS A 253 16.91 2.36 -23.68
N TYR A 254 15.72 2.95 -23.63
CA TYR A 254 14.54 2.33 -24.23
C TYR A 254 14.77 2.11 -25.72
N ALA A 255 14.18 1.05 -26.26
CA ALA A 255 14.27 0.69 -27.67
C ALA A 255 12.91 0.23 -28.18
N ASP A 256 12.74 0.30 -29.50
CA ASP A 256 11.52 -0.16 -30.19
C ASP A 256 11.55 -1.68 -30.33
N GLY A 257 10.44 -2.34 -30.03
CA GLY A 257 10.29 -3.78 -30.15
C GLY A 257 9.08 -4.14 -31.00
N ALA A 258 8.60 -5.38 -30.85
CA ALA A 258 7.41 -5.86 -31.55
C ALA A 258 6.09 -5.28 -31.00
N GLY A 259 6.12 -4.78 -29.77
CA GLY A 259 4.95 -4.25 -29.09
C GLY A 259 4.58 -2.87 -29.59
N VAL A 260 3.45 -2.35 -29.09
CA VAL A 260 3.14 -0.92 -29.18
C VAL A 260 3.23 -0.36 -27.77
N ASP A 261 4.02 0.70 -27.56
CA ASP A 261 4.18 1.31 -26.24
C ASP A 261 2.82 1.62 -25.57
N ASN A 262 2.66 1.20 -24.31
CA ASN A 262 1.43 1.23 -23.51
C ASN A 262 0.29 0.32 -23.97
N ALA A 263 0.47 -0.47 -25.03
CA ALA A 263 -0.49 -1.52 -25.34
C ALA A 263 -0.36 -2.67 -24.33
N VAL A 264 -1.49 -3.36 -24.11
CA VAL A 264 -1.55 -4.55 -23.26
C VAL A 264 -0.81 -5.70 -23.94
N ILE A 265 0.02 -6.43 -23.19
CA ILE A 265 0.68 -7.62 -23.72
C ILE A 265 -0.35 -8.70 -24.08
N SER A 266 -0.16 -9.42 -25.19
CA SER A 266 -1.12 -10.48 -25.55
C SER A 266 -0.98 -11.76 -24.73
N THR A 267 0.23 -12.09 -24.29
CA THR A 267 0.53 -13.38 -23.65
C THR A 267 1.66 -13.25 -22.63
N THR A 268 1.51 -13.89 -21.48
CA THR A 268 2.56 -14.05 -20.46
C THR A 268 3.57 -15.11 -20.87
N THR A 269 4.85 -14.89 -20.57
CA THR A 269 5.98 -15.74 -20.96
C THR A 269 6.85 -16.20 -19.80
N ILE A 270 6.66 -15.63 -18.60
CA ILE A 270 7.35 -16.04 -17.37
C ILE A 270 6.40 -16.78 -16.42
N SER A 271 6.97 -17.48 -15.44
CA SER A 271 6.19 -18.23 -14.46
C SER A 271 5.72 -17.37 -13.28
N GLY A 272 4.74 -17.84 -12.52
CA GLY A 272 4.24 -17.18 -11.30
C GLY A 272 3.24 -16.03 -11.53
N VAL A 273 3.09 -15.55 -12.76
CA VAL A 273 2.12 -14.53 -13.14
C VAL A 273 0.74 -15.12 -13.43
N ASP A 274 -0.31 -14.30 -13.27
CA ASP A 274 -1.67 -14.67 -13.62
C ASP A 274 -1.82 -14.93 -15.12
N ALA A 275 -2.91 -15.58 -15.52
CA ALA A 275 -3.15 -15.87 -16.93
C ALA A 275 -3.33 -14.58 -17.74
N CYS A 276 -2.64 -14.52 -18.89
CA CYS A 276 -2.90 -13.57 -19.96
C CYS A 276 -3.00 -14.33 -21.28
N THR A 277 -4.13 -14.22 -21.98
CA THR A 277 -4.32 -14.88 -23.28
C THR A 277 -5.04 -13.94 -24.23
N LEU A 278 -4.39 -13.61 -25.35
CA LEU A 278 -4.85 -12.64 -26.34
C LEU A 278 -5.19 -11.27 -25.72
N GLY A 279 -4.41 -10.85 -24.72
CA GLY A 279 -4.58 -9.58 -24.02
C GLY A 279 -5.75 -9.55 -23.03
N VAL A 280 -6.28 -10.73 -22.67
CA VAL A 280 -7.36 -10.88 -21.69
C VAL A 280 -6.87 -11.70 -20.50
N GLY A 281 -7.06 -11.14 -19.30
CA GLY A 281 -6.76 -11.78 -18.03
C GLY A 281 -6.03 -10.85 -17.07
N ASN A 282 -5.99 -11.24 -15.79
CA ASN A 282 -5.38 -10.42 -14.73
C ASN A 282 -3.85 -10.39 -14.80
N GLY A 283 -3.22 -11.26 -15.60
CA GLY A 283 -1.77 -11.27 -15.78
C GLY A 283 -1.25 -10.35 -16.88
N CYS A 284 -2.15 -9.75 -17.68
CA CYS A 284 -1.77 -8.95 -18.83
C CYS A 284 -1.30 -7.57 -18.39
N GLY A 285 0.01 -7.32 -18.26
CA GLY A 285 0.55 -5.97 -18.10
C GLY A 285 0.68 -5.24 -19.45
N MET A 286 1.71 -4.40 -19.58
CA MET A 286 1.91 -3.57 -20.77
C MET A 286 3.29 -3.71 -21.41
N HIS A 287 3.36 -3.39 -22.69
CA HIS A 287 4.60 -3.08 -23.40
C HIS A 287 5.12 -1.69 -23.01
N ASN A 288 6.39 -1.59 -22.64
CA ASN A 288 7.07 -0.34 -22.29
C ASN A 288 8.33 -0.17 -23.14
N GLU A 289 8.23 0.65 -24.18
CA GLU A 289 9.27 0.83 -25.20
C GLU A 289 9.69 2.30 -25.31
N SER A 290 9.13 3.16 -24.46
CA SER A 290 9.52 4.55 -24.35
C SER A 290 9.48 5.02 -22.88
N ALA A 291 10.16 6.12 -22.60
CA ALA A 291 10.17 6.76 -21.27
C ALA A 291 8.85 7.49 -20.93
N ASN A 292 7.73 7.11 -21.56
CA ASN A 292 6.46 7.82 -21.43
C ASN A 292 6.07 8.00 -19.96
N VAL A 293 5.99 9.27 -19.54
CA VAL A 293 5.62 9.74 -18.20
C VAL A 293 4.12 10.03 -18.06
N GLY A 294 3.33 9.64 -19.05
CA GLY A 294 1.87 9.85 -19.06
C GLY A 294 1.13 8.83 -18.20
N ALA A 295 -0.08 9.20 -17.76
CA ALA A 295 -0.99 8.26 -17.12
C ALA A 295 -1.29 7.08 -18.05
N SER A 296 -1.04 5.86 -17.55
CA SER A 296 -1.48 4.64 -18.22
C SER A 296 -2.98 4.45 -18.00
N PRO A 297 -3.78 3.99 -18.98
CA PRO A 297 -5.17 3.59 -18.71
C PRO A 297 -5.26 2.25 -17.97
N HIS A 298 -4.12 1.61 -17.70
CA HIS A 298 -4.05 0.25 -17.21
C HIS A 298 -4.18 0.20 -15.69
N ALA A 299 -4.97 -0.76 -15.21
CA ALA A 299 -5.18 -1.00 -13.80
C ALA A 299 -4.72 -2.41 -13.45
N GLN A 300 -4.04 -2.53 -12.30
CA GLN A 300 -3.74 -3.81 -11.70
C GLN A 300 -4.85 -4.16 -10.69
N PRO A 301 -5.59 -5.26 -10.88
CA PRO A 301 -6.52 -5.74 -9.86
C PRO A 301 -5.83 -6.01 -8.51
N ALA A 302 -6.60 -5.93 -7.43
CA ALA A 302 -6.12 -6.34 -6.11
C ALA A 302 -5.67 -7.81 -6.13
N ASN A 303 -4.58 -8.11 -5.44
CA ASN A 303 -3.97 -9.45 -5.29
C ASN A 303 -3.58 -10.15 -6.60
N SER A 304 -3.51 -9.45 -7.74
CA SER A 304 -3.07 -10.05 -9.00
C SER A 304 -1.57 -9.95 -9.22
N GLU A 305 -1.03 -10.82 -10.06
CA GLU A 305 0.37 -10.79 -10.50
C GLU A 305 0.46 -10.63 -12.02
N MET A 306 0.95 -9.48 -12.47
CA MET A 306 0.97 -9.05 -13.87
C MET A 306 2.35 -9.14 -14.49
N GLU A 307 2.46 -9.53 -15.76
CA GLU A 307 3.71 -9.47 -16.51
C GLU A 307 3.81 -8.16 -17.31
N PHE A 308 4.86 -7.39 -17.06
CA PHE A 308 5.21 -6.19 -17.83
C PHE A 308 6.41 -6.47 -18.73
N GLU A 309 6.41 -5.90 -19.94
CA GLU A 309 7.54 -5.94 -20.86
C GLU A 309 8.24 -4.59 -20.92
N PHE A 310 9.57 -4.62 -20.97
CA PHE A 310 10.42 -3.49 -21.30
C PHE A 310 11.34 -3.87 -22.46
N THR A 311 11.41 -3.05 -23.49
CA THR A 311 12.38 -3.20 -24.58
C THR A 311 13.48 -2.16 -24.41
N LEU A 312 14.74 -2.61 -24.37
CA LEU A 312 15.88 -1.75 -24.10
C LEU A 312 17.11 -2.13 -24.92
N GLN A 313 17.95 -1.13 -25.19
CA GLN A 313 19.20 -1.28 -25.92
C GLN A 313 20.41 -1.06 -25.01
N HIS A 314 21.38 -1.96 -25.12
CA HIS A 314 22.71 -1.75 -24.58
C HIS A 314 23.49 -0.77 -25.47
N VAL A 315 23.82 0.42 -24.95
CA VAL A 315 24.44 1.48 -25.78
C VAL A 315 25.90 1.73 -25.43
N ALA A 316 26.23 1.98 -24.16
CA ALA A 316 27.61 2.24 -23.73
C ALA A 316 27.85 1.77 -22.29
N ALA A 317 27.19 0.68 -21.89
CA ALA A 317 27.42 0.09 -20.58
C ALA A 317 28.86 -0.44 -20.47
N ARG A 318 29.42 -0.38 -19.27
CA ARG A 318 30.81 -0.76 -19.06
C ARG A 318 30.97 -2.26 -19.32
N ALA A 319 31.97 -2.63 -20.11
CA ALA A 319 32.31 -4.03 -20.31
C ALA A 319 32.68 -4.72 -18.97
N ASN A 320 32.29 -5.98 -18.82
CA ASN A 320 32.50 -6.78 -17.60
C ASN A 320 31.88 -6.17 -16.33
N ALA A 321 30.77 -5.44 -16.46
CA ALA A 321 29.97 -4.97 -15.35
C ALA A 321 28.59 -5.66 -15.34
N VAL A 322 27.99 -5.76 -14.16
CA VAL A 322 26.60 -6.20 -13.98
C VAL A 322 25.78 -4.96 -13.67
N TYR A 323 24.63 -4.82 -14.33
CA TYR A 323 23.68 -3.75 -14.09
C TYR A 323 22.39 -4.36 -13.57
N TYR A 324 21.95 -3.93 -12.40
CA TYR A 324 20.67 -4.30 -11.82
C TYR A 324 19.61 -3.31 -12.30
N PHE A 325 18.40 -3.81 -12.56
CA PHE A 325 17.26 -3.01 -12.99
C PHE A 325 16.11 -3.15 -12.00
N ARG A 326 15.44 -2.04 -11.69
CA ARG A 326 14.21 -2.04 -10.88
C ARG A 326 13.12 -1.25 -11.58
N LEU A 327 11.89 -1.68 -11.35
CA LEU A 327 10.74 -0.87 -11.73
C LEU A 327 10.61 0.33 -10.77
N TYR A 328 10.11 1.43 -11.30
CA TYR A 328 9.79 2.64 -10.56
C TYR A 328 8.37 3.04 -10.88
N ASP A 329 7.49 3.03 -9.88
CA ASP A 329 6.09 3.44 -10.03
C ASP A 329 6.02 4.96 -10.20
N ILE A 330 5.74 5.39 -11.42
CA ILE A 330 5.69 6.82 -11.77
C ILE A 330 4.46 7.48 -11.15
N THR A 331 3.35 6.73 -11.03
CA THR A 331 2.09 7.25 -10.52
C THR A 331 2.19 7.59 -9.04
N ASN A 332 2.95 6.78 -8.30
CA ASN A 332 3.13 6.88 -6.86
C ASN A 332 4.47 7.49 -6.43
N ASP A 333 5.38 7.72 -7.37
CA ASP A 333 6.75 8.19 -7.13
C ASP A 333 7.56 7.31 -6.17
N ASP A 334 7.41 5.99 -6.30
CA ASP A 334 8.00 5.00 -5.40
C ASP A 334 8.77 3.91 -6.16
N PRO A 335 9.94 3.45 -5.65
CA PRO A 335 10.62 2.30 -6.22
C PRO A 335 9.86 1.00 -5.92
N VAL A 336 9.77 0.11 -6.91
CA VAL A 336 9.21 -1.23 -6.73
C VAL A 336 10.28 -2.14 -6.12
N VAL A 337 9.98 -2.74 -4.98
CA VAL A 337 10.89 -3.68 -4.31
C VAL A 337 10.87 -5.05 -4.98
N ALA A 338 11.99 -5.76 -4.97
CA ALA A 338 12.03 -7.15 -5.42
C ALA A 338 11.69 -8.11 -4.27
N SER A 339 10.90 -9.14 -4.53
CA SER A 339 10.60 -10.21 -3.57
C SER A 339 11.85 -11.04 -3.23
N SER A 340 12.78 -11.16 -4.18
CA SER A 340 13.99 -11.95 -4.04
C SER A 340 15.19 -11.28 -4.71
N THR A 341 15.18 -11.12 -6.04
CA THR A 341 16.25 -10.48 -6.81
C THR A 341 15.70 -9.51 -7.82
N TYR A 342 16.43 -8.42 -8.03
CA TYR A 342 16.20 -7.53 -9.17
C TYR A 342 16.69 -8.18 -10.46
N PRO A 343 16.05 -7.90 -11.62
CA PRO A 343 16.65 -8.15 -12.92
C PRO A 343 18.09 -7.65 -12.98
N SER A 344 18.97 -8.46 -13.56
CA SER A 344 20.39 -8.13 -13.74
C SER A 344 20.94 -8.66 -15.06
#